data_AF-A0A246JIL5-F1
#
_entry.id   AF-A0A246JIL5-F1
#
_cell.length_a   1.000
_cell.length_b   1.000
_cell.length_c   1.000
_cell.angle_alpha   90.00
_cell.angle_beta   90.00
_cell.angle_gamma   90.00
#
_symmetry.space_group_name_H-M   'P 1'
#
loop_
_entity.id
_entity.type
_entity.pdbx_description
1 polymer ?
#
loop_
_entity_poly.entity_id
_entity_poly.type
_entity_poly.pdbx_seq_one_letter_code
_entity_poly.pdbx_strand_id
1 'polypeptide(L)'
;MKQRRYNRYHEPRRYAAARPRRRRSSSVGGYVVAALLIGVTAGTAWSVTTPEGQQAFVANARDVAVSTGVMRERAPEVGDYWRGCDDARAAGTAPIYRGEPGYREGMDGDNDGIACEPYR
;
A
#
# COMPACT_ATOMS: atom_id res chain seq x y z
N MET A 1 38.15 -25.70 80.81
CA MET A 1 39.23 -24.73 80.46
C MET A 1 39.05 -24.33 79.00
N LYS A 2 38.97 -23.03 78.73
CA LYS A 2 38.83 -22.38 77.41
C LYS A 2 39.97 -22.78 76.47
N GLN A 3 39.69 -22.93 75.17
CA GLN A 3 40.52 -22.43 74.05
C GLN A 3 39.80 -22.77 72.73
N ARG A 4 39.06 -21.84 72.12
CA ARG A 4 39.49 -20.72 71.24
C ARG A 4 39.74 -21.18 69.79
N ARG A 5 38.75 -20.83 68.94
CA ARG A 5 38.79 -20.31 67.55
C ARG A 5 39.87 -20.86 66.61
N TYR A 6 39.48 -21.27 65.40
CA TYR A 6 39.74 -20.45 64.22
C TYR A 6 38.68 -20.71 63.14
N ASN A 7 38.10 -19.62 62.66
CA ASN A 7 37.05 -19.55 61.67
C ASN A 7 37.65 -19.85 60.29
N ARG A 8 37.28 -20.97 59.67
CA ARG A 8 37.65 -21.26 58.27
C ARG A 8 36.50 -20.81 57.39
N TYR A 9 36.57 -19.57 56.93
CA TYR A 9 35.65 -19.06 55.91
C TYR A 9 35.72 -19.95 54.67
N HIS A 10 34.58 -20.50 54.25
CA HIS A 10 34.42 -21.08 52.93
C HIS A 10 34.35 -19.94 51.91
N GLU A 11 35.32 -19.89 51.02
CA GLU A 11 35.33 -18.95 49.90
C GLU A 11 34.23 -19.36 48.90
N PRO A 12 33.28 -18.47 48.54
CA PRO A 12 32.31 -18.80 47.52
C PRO A 12 33.04 -18.81 46.17
N ARG A 13 33.15 -19.99 45.56
CA ARG A 13 33.56 -20.14 44.15
C ARG A 13 32.67 -19.24 43.30
N ARG A 14 33.24 -18.14 42.81
CA ARG A 14 32.60 -17.27 41.82
C ARG A 14 32.39 -18.09 40.56
N TYR A 15 31.17 -18.60 40.34
CA TYR A 15 30.77 -19.09 39.03
C TYR A 15 30.87 -17.91 38.07
N ALA A 16 31.89 -17.92 37.21
CA ALA A 16 32.00 -16.96 36.13
C ALA A 16 30.76 -17.14 35.24
N ALA A 17 29.85 -16.16 35.27
CA ALA A 17 28.71 -16.13 34.37
C ALA A 17 29.25 -16.22 32.93
N ALA A 18 28.87 -17.29 32.23
CA ALA A 18 29.20 -17.46 30.82
C ALA A 18 28.66 -16.24 30.06
N ARG A 19 29.56 -15.36 29.60
CA ARG A 19 29.17 -14.22 28.78
C ARG A 19 28.51 -14.78 27.52
N PRO A 20 27.29 -14.37 27.16
CA PRO A 20 26.68 -14.82 25.93
C PRO A 20 27.63 -14.45 24.78
N ARG A 21 28.06 -15.45 24.02
CA ARG A 21 28.80 -15.22 22.78
C ARG A 21 27.88 -14.36 21.91
N ARG A 22 28.18 -13.06 21.80
CA ARG A 22 27.52 -12.18 20.81
C ARG A 22 27.72 -12.85 19.46
N ARG A 23 26.67 -13.49 18.94
CA ARG A 23 26.63 -13.95 17.55
C ARG A 23 26.90 -12.71 16.73
N ARG A 24 28.09 -12.66 16.13
CA ARG A 24 28.52 -11.61 15.23
C ARG A 24 27.65 -11.79 13.98
N SER A 25 26.48 -11.14 13.98
CA SER A 25 25.59 -11.09 12.82
C SER A 25 26.42 -10.52 11.68
N SER A 26 26.69 -11.34 10.67
CA SER A 26 27.47 -10.94 9.49
C SER A 26 26.69 -9.85 8.77
N SER A 27 27.20 -8.62 8.85
CA SER A 27 26.62 -7.38 8.32
C SER A 27 26.39 -7.40 6.79
N VAL A 28 26.98 -8.36 6.09
CA VAL A 28 26.82 -8.60 4.65
C VAL A 28 25.36 -8.70 4.23
N GLY A 29 24.52 -9.43 4.98
CA GLY A 29 23.10 -9.57 4.64
C GLY A 29 22.35 -8.23 4.70
N GLY A 30 22.67 -7.38 5.68
CA GLY A 30 22.09 -6.04 5.80
C GLY A 30 22.52 -5.12 4.66
N TYR A 31 23.78 -5.19 4.23
CA TYR A 31 24.27 -4.39 3.11
C TYR A 31 23.70 -4.82 1.77
N VAL A 32 23.48 -6.12 1.55
CA VAL A 32 22.82 -6.63 0.33
C VAL A 32 21.38 -6.12 0.27
N VAL A 33 20.63 -6.20 1.37
CA VAL A 33 19.26 -5.67 1.43
C VAL A 33 19.26 -4.16 1.20
N ALA A 34 20.15 -3.41 1.84
CA ALA A 34 20.26 -1.96 1.65
C ALA A 34 20.59 -1.59 0.19
N ALA A 35 21.52 -2.30 -0.45
CA ALA A 35 21.89 -2.06 -1.84
C ALA A 35 20.74 -2.34 -2.81
N LEU A 36 19.95 -3.40 -2.57
CA LEU A 36 18.76 -3.71 -3.37
C LEU A 36 17.70 -2.61 -3.24
N LEU A 37 17.44 -2.13 -2.02
CA LEU A 37 16.48 -1.04 -1.80
C LEU A 37 16.90 0.25 -2.51
N ILE A 38 18.19 0.61 -2.45
CA ILE A 38 18.73 1.80 -3.14
C ILE A 38 18.64 1.65 -4.66
N GLY A 39 18.95 0.47 -5.20
CA GLY A 39 18.85 0.19 -6.63
C GLY A 39 17.41 0.32 -7.16
N VAL A 40 16.43 -0.19 -6.41
CA VAL A 40 15.01 -0.09 -6.76
C VAL A 40 14.55 1.37 -6.75
N THR A 41 14.85 2.14 -5.70
CA THR A 41 14.40 3.54 -5.62
C THR A 41 15.01 4.42 -6.71
N ALA A 42 16.30 4.26 -7.00
CA ALA A 42 16.96 4.98 -8.09
C ALA A 42 16.40 4.60 -9.47
N GLY A 43 16.13 3.31 -9.70
CA GLY A 43 15.53 2.81 -10.93
C GLY A 43 14.11 3.34 -11.17
N THR A 44 13.25 3.28 -10.15
CA THR A 44 11.87 3.81 -10.24
C THR A 44 11.85 5.33 -10.40
N ALA A 45 12.76 6.04 -9.73
CA ALA A 45 12.85 7.49 -9.85
C ALA A 45 13.22 7.92 -11.29
N TRP A 46 14.16 7.22 -11.93
CA TRP A 46 14.55 7.54 -13.30
C TRP A 46 13.40 7.37 -14.30
N SER A 47 12.62 6.30 -14.20
CA SER A 47 11.45 6.06 -15.07
C SER A 47 10.34 7.11 -14.92
N VAL A 48 10.28 7.84 -13.81
CA VAL A 48 9.29 8.92 -13.62
C VAL A 48 9.81 10.28 -14.10
N THR A 49 11.10 10.39 -14.43
CA THR A 49 11.70 11.64 -14.94
C THR A 49 11.74 11.75 -16.47
N THR A 50 11.63 10.64 -17.20
CA THR A 50 11.57 10.67 -18.66
C THR A 50 10.12 10.87 -19.15
N PRO A 51 9.88 11.65 -20.22
CA PRO A 51 8.53 11.83 -20.76
C PRO A 51 7.87 10.51 -21.16
N GLU A 52 8.63 9.55 -21.70
CA GLU A 52 8.11 8.24 -22.11
C GLU A 52 7.72 7.39 -20.89
N GLY A 53 8.51 7.44 -19.81
CA GLY A 53 8.22 6.69 -18.59
C GLY A 53 7.07 7.27 -17.79
N GLN A 54 6.90 8.60 -17.80
CA GLN A 54 5.72 9.26 -17.24
C GLN A 54 4.43 8.84 -17.94
N GLN A 55 4.43 8.80 -19.27
CA GLN A 55 3.25 8.39 -20.04
C GLN A 55 2.85 6.95 -19.73
N ALA A 56 3.82 6.03 -19.70
CA ALA A 56 3.56 4.63 -19.35
C ALA A 56 3.01 4.51 -17.91
N PHE A 57 3.56 5.23 -16.93
CA PHE A 57 3.07 5.20 -15.56
C PHE A 57 1.63 5.72 -15.45
N VAL A 58 1.31 6.84 -16.11
CA VAL A 58 -0.04 7.43 -16.10
C VAL A 58 -1.06 6.50 -16.77
N ALA A 59 -0.70 5.84 -17.87
CA ALA A 59 -1.57 4.86 -18.51
C ALA A 59 -1.89 3.68 -17.58
N ASN A 60 -0.87 3.06 -16.99
CA ASN A 60 -1.06 1.96 -16.03
C ASN A 60 -1.88 2.42 -14.80
N ALA A 61 -1.65 3.64 -14.30
CA ALA A 61 -2.40 4.18 -13.18
C ALA A 61 -3.88 4.40 -13.50
N ARG A 62 -4.21 4.84 -14.73
CA ARG A 62 -5.59 4.97 -15.20
C ARG A 62 -6.28 3.61 -15.28
N ASP A 63 -5.63 2.61 -15.85
CA ASP A 63 -6.19 1.26 -15.98
C ASP A 63 -6.49 0.65 -14.60
N VAL A 64 -5.58 0.85 -13.63
CA VAL A 64 -5.80 0.45 -12.23
C VAL A 64 -6.96 1.24 -11.62
N ALA A 65 -7.06 2.55 -11.85
CA ALA A 65 -8.14 3.37 -11.32
C ALA A 65 -9.52 2.98 -11.90
N VAL A 66 -9.60 2.64 -13.19
CA VAL A 66 -10.84 2.18 -13.84
C VAL A 66 -11.23 0.80 -13.34
N SER A 67 -10.28 -0.15 -13.30
CA SER A 67 -10.55 -1.53 -12.83
C SER A 67 -10.96 -1.61 -11.37
N THR A 68 -10.49 -0.68 -10.53
CA THR A 68 -10.87 -0.59 -9.11
C THR A 68 -12.16 0.22 -8.89
N GLY A 69 -12.76 0.75 -9.95
CA GLY A 69 -13.99 1.56 -9.89
C GLY A 69 -13.78 2.94 -9.24
N VAL A 70 -12.52 3.38 -9.10
CA VAL A 70 -12.17 4.70 -8.56
C VAL A 70 -12.43 5.79 -9.62
N MET A 71 -12.29 5.45 -10.90
CA MET A 71 -12.59 6.33 -12.02
C MET A 71 -13.49 5.63 -13.04
N ARG A 72 -14.26 6.43 -13.77
CA ARG A 72 -15.00 6.01 -14.97
C ARG A 72 -14.05 5.91 -16.18
N GLU A 73 -14.35 4.99 -17.10
CA GLU A 73 -13.56 4.75 -18.32
C GLU A 73 -13.65 5.93 -19.29
N ARG A 74 -14.84 6.55 -19.41
CA ARG A 74 -15.02 7.80 -20.16
C ARG A 74 -15.97 8.76 -19.46
N ALA A 75 -15.97 10.01 -19.90
CA ALA A 75 -16.97 10.98 -19.45
C ALA A 75 -18.30 10.79 -20.16
N PRO A 76 -19.43 11.02 -19.47
CA PRO A 76 -20.70 11.31 -20.12
C PRO A 76 -20.58 12.47 -21.10
N GLU A 77 -21.12 12.31 -22.30
CA GLU A 77 -21.14 13.31 -23.36
C GLU A 77 -22.58 13.74 -23.64
N VAL A 78 -22.75 14.95 -24.18
CA VAL A 78 -24.08 15.47 -24.53
C VAL A 78 -24.74 14.53 -25.55
N GLY A 79 -25.91 14.01 -25.20
CA GLY A 79 -26.65 13.03 -26.01
C GLY A 79 -26.54 11.60 -25.49
N ASP A 80 -25.68 11.33 -24.51
CA ASP A 80 -25.66 10.03 -23.84
C ASP A 80 -26.99 9.75 -23.13
N TYR A 81 -27.51 8.55 -23.37
CA TYR A 81 -28.71 8.03 -22.75
C TYR A 81 -28.56 6.54 -22.47
N TRP A 82 -28.80 6.14 -21.23
CA TRP A 82 -28.77 4.75 -20.79
C TRP A 82 -30.17 4.31 -20.36
N ARG A 83 -30.53 3.05 -20.65
CA ARG A 83 -31.83 2.52 -20.19
C ARG A 83 -31.83 2.30 -18.68
N GLY A 84 -30.66 2.07 -18.10
CA GLY A 84 -30.44 1.94 -16.66
C GLY A 84 -28.95 1.82 -16.32
N CYS A 85 -28.66 1.54 -15.05
CA CYS A 85 -27.29 1.51 -14.54
C CYS A 85 -26.42 0.38 -15.07
N ASP A 86 -27.02 -0.73 -15.52
CA ASP A 86 -26.27 -1.79 -16.20
C ASP A 86 -25.67 -1.28 -17.52
N ASP A 87 -26.46 -0.57 -18.32
CA ASP A 87 -26.00 0.02 -19.59
C ASP A 87 -24.92 1.10 -19.36
N ALA A 88 -25.10 1.94 -18.34
CA ALA A 88 -24.12 2.98 -17.98
C ALA A 88 -22.78 2.38 -17.51
N ARG A 89 -22.83 1.30 -16.71
CA ARG A 89 -21.62 0.58 -16.29
C ARG A 89 -20.95 -0.14 -17.46
N ALA A 90 -21.73 -0.78 -18.34
CA ALA A 90 -21.20 -1.42 -19.54
C ALA A 90 -20.57 -0.41 -20.52
N ALA A 91 -21.08 0.82 -20.55
CA ALA A 91 -20.49 1.93 -21.32
C ALA A 91 -19.28 2.57 -20.64
N GLY A 92 -18.93 2.16 -19.41
CA GLY A 92 -17.81 2.69 -18.64
C GLY A 92 -18.01 4.14 -18.18
N THR A 93 -19.25 4.62 -18.08
CA THR A 93 -19.57 6.01 -17.71
C THR A 93 -20.01 6.17 -16.26
N ALA A 94 -20.37 5.07 -15.60
CA ALA A 94 -20.72 5.08 -14.18
C ALA A 94 -19.49 5.26 -13.26
N PRO A 95 -19.63 5.92 -12.09
CA PRO A 95 -20.84 6.60 -11.59
C PRO A 95 -21.14 7.90 -12.37
N ILE A 96 -22.42 8.28 -12.43
CA ILE A 96 -22.90 9.47 -13.14
C ILE A 96 -23.40 10.49 -12.13
N TYR A 97 -22.85 11.69 -12.16
CA TYR A 97 -23.17 12.73 -11.18
C TYR A 97 -24.32 13.64 -11.64
N ARG A 98 -25.04 14.20 -10.67
CA ARG A 98 -26.08 15.20 -10.95
C ARG A 98 -25.50 16.37 -11.76
N GLY A 99 -26.13 16.64 -12.89
CA GLY A 99 -25.70 17.68 -13.84
C GLY A 99 -24.80 17.17 -14.96
N GLU A 100 -24.31 15.93 -14.90
CA GLU A 100 -23.67 15.30 -16.06
C GLU A 100 -24.72 14.83 -17.08
N PRO A 101 -24.35 14.79 -18.38
CA PRO A 101 -25.18 14.16 -19.40
C PRO A 101 -25.64 12.76 -19.02
N GLY A 102 -26.90 12.44 -19.33
CA GLY A 102 -27.50 11.14 -19.04
C GLY A 102 -27.81 10.85 -17.57
N TYR A 103 -27.51 11.77 -16.62
CA TYR A 103 -28.01 11.67 -15.24
C TYR A 103 -29.53 11.71 -15.21
N ARG A 104 -30.14 10.84 -14.39
CA ARG A 104 -31.59 10.79 -14.17
C ARG A 104 -31.87 10.39 -12.73
N GLU A 105 -32.79 11.09 -12.07
CA GLU A 105 -33.20 10.77 -10.68
C GLU A 105 -33.71 9.33 -10.55
N GLY A 106 -34.37 8.79 -11.58
CA GLY A 106 -34.79 7.39 -11.59
C GLY A 106 -33.65 6.35 -11.61
N MET A 107 -32.40 6.77 -11.81
CA MET A 107 -31.20 5.91 -11.70
C MET A 107 -30.43 6.13 -10.38
N ASP A 108 -30.83 7.12 -9.60
CA ASP A 108 -30.25 7.52 -8.33
C ASP A 108 -31.23 7.10 -7.22
N GLY A 109 -31.07 5.86 -6.75
CA GLY A 109 -32.06 5.19 -5.91
C GLY A 109 -32.26 5.85 -4.55
N ASP A 110 -31.20 6.44 -3.99
CA ASP A 110 -31.17 7.14 -2.71
C ASP A 110 -31.19 8.67 -2.85
N ASN A 111 -31.13 9.19 -4.08
CA ASN A 111 -31.23 10.60 -4.43
C ASN A 111 -30.10 11.46 -3.83
N ASP A 112 -28.91 10.88 -3.66
CA ASP A 112 -27.74 11.58 -3.11
C ASP A 112 -27.00 12.42 -4.17
N GLY A 113 -27.40 12.30 -5.44
CA GLY A 113 -26.79 12.96 -6.59
C GLY A 113 -25.77 12.12 -7.34
N ILE A 114 -25.59 10.85 -6.98
CA ILE A 114 -24.66 9.90 -7.61
C ILE A 114 -25.48 8.71 -8.16
N ALA A 115 -25.79 8.76 -9.45
CA ALA A 115 -26.45 7.64 -10.10
C ALA A 115 -25.45 6.51 -10.39
N CYS A 116 -25.93 5.27 -10.29
CA CYS A 116 -25.19 4.07 -10.70
C CYS A 116 -23.88 3.85 -9.96
N GLU A 117 -23.87 4.09 -8.65
CA GLU A 117 -22.73 3.76 -7.79
C GLU A 117 -22.29 2.28 -7.94
N PRO A 118 -21.00 1.98 -7.76
CA PRO A 118 -20.52 0.60 -7.69
C PRO A 118 -21.21 -0.13 -6.53
N TYR A 119 -21.66 -1.37 -6.77
CA TYR A 119 -22.32 -2.20 -5.75
C TYR A 119 -21.46 -2.27 -4.48
N ARG A 120 -22.00 -1.79 -3.35
CA ARG A 120 -21.43 -1.97 -2.01
C ARG A 120 -22.10 -3.14 -1.30
#